data_AF-A0AAP7RYM7-F1
#
_entry.id   AF-A0AAP7RYM7-F1
#
_cell.length_a   1.000
_cell.length_b   1.000
_cell.length_c   1.000
_cell.angle_alpha   90.00
_cell.angle_beta   90.00
_cell.angle_gamma   90.00
#
_symmetry.space_group_name_H-M   'P 1'
#
loop_
_entity.id
_entity.type
_entity.pdbx_description
1 polymer ?
#
loop_
_entity_poly.entity_id
_entity_poly.type
_entity_poly.pdbx_seq_one_letter_code
_entity_poly.pdbx_strand_id
1 'polypeptide(L)'
;MPTILAGALKRMPGLPANVVAGVPRVEKDPRGGDVVIVLVRPYARDMDRCARCGERGRPYDRLGVRRWRHLDIGCARLLLEHAPQRVDCVEHGVTVAMVPWRDARARTRVTSSGRSHG
;
A
#
# COMPACT_ATOMS: atom_id res chain seq x y z
N MET A 1 -21.38 -19.50 7.60
CA MET A 1 -20.67 -18.32 7.04
C MET A 1 -19.42 -18.12 7.90
N PRO A 2 -18.19 -18.36 7.42
CA PRO A 2 -17.03 -18.13 8.26
C PRO A 2 -16.83 -16.62 8.38
N THR A 3 -17.03 -16.09 9.59
CA THR A 3 -16.67 -14.72 9.95
C THR A 3 -15.15 -14.63 9.91
N ILE A 4 -14.60 -14.04 8.85
CA ILE A 4 -13.18 -13.70 8.81
C ILE A 4 -12.96 -12.62 9.88
N LEU A 5 -12.59 -13.06 11.08
CA LEU A 5 -12.25 -12.18 12.20
C LEU A 5 -11.11 -11.26 11.78
N ALA A 6 -11.30 -9.94 11.96
CA ALA A 6 -10.28 -8.93 11.70
C ALA A 6 -8.91 -9.25 12.36
N GLY A 7 -8.93 -10.03 13.45
CA GLY A 7 -7.72 -10.52 14.14
C GLY A 7 -6.87 -11.52 13.33
N ALA A 8 -7.48 -12.34 12.47
CA ALA A 8 -6.76 -13.29 11.62
C ALA A 8 -5.95 -12.58 10.52
N LEU A 9 -6.47 -11.47 10.02
CA LEU A 9 -5.82 -10.67 8.97
C LEU A 9 -4.55 -9.98 9.45
N LYS A 10 -4.50 -9.53 10.71
CA LYS A 10 -3.32 -8.87 11.28
C LYS A 10 -2.09 -9.78 11.38
N ARG A 11 -2.28 -11.11 11.37
CA ARG A 11 -1.19 -12.11 11.52
C ARG A 11 -0.80 -12.75 10.19
N MET A 12 -1.34 -12.27 9.07
CA MET A 12 -1.10 -12.87 7.76
C MET A 12 0.32 -12.58 7.27
N PRO A 13 1.13 -13.61 6.98
CA PRO A 13 2.46 -13.42 6.40
C PRO A 13 2.33 -12.70 5.06
N GLY A 14 3.14 -11.66 4.85
CA GLY A 14 3.11 -10.88 3.61
C GLY A 14 2.07 -9.77 3.57
N LEU A 15 1.26 -9.57 4.64
CA LEU A 15 0.53 -8.30 4.79
C LEU A 15 1.57 -7.18 5.03
N PRO A 16 1.74 -6.27 4.06
CA PRO A 16 2.95 -5.47 3.98
C PRO A 16 2.89 -4.28 4.93
N ALA A 17 3.73 -4.27 5.97
CA ALA A 17 4.12 -3.10 6.77
C ALA A 17 3.02 -2.02 6.89
N ASN A 18 1.83 -2.44 7.29
CA ASN A 18 0.63 -1.62 7.32
C ASN A 18 -0.17 -1.91 8.59
N VAL A 19 -0.90 -0.89 9.03
CA VAL A 19 -1.94 -1.09 10.04
C VAL A 19 -3.25 -1.32 9.29
N VAL A 20 -3.95 -2.42 9.61
CA VAL A 20 -5.36 -2.60 9.24
C VAL A 20 -6.15 -1.49 9.91
N ALA A 21 -6.62 -0.52 9.13
CA ALA A 21 -7.18 0.73 9.62
C ALA A 21 -8.71 0.68 9.80
N GLY A 22 -9.31 -0.51 9.74
CA GLY A 22 -10.75 -0.69 9.93
C GLY A 22 -11.18 -2.16 9.92
N VAL A 23 -12.49 -2.39 10.04
CA VAL A 23 -13.07 -3.73 9.90
C VAL A 23 -13.06 -4.13 8.42
N PRO A 24 -12.51 -5.30 8.07
CA PRO A 24 -12.58 -5.84 6.71
C PRO A 24 -14.03 -5.95 6.24
N ARG A 25 -14.29 -5.57 4.99
CA ARG A 25 -15.58 -5.76 4.34
C ARG A 25 -15.55 -7.01 3.47
N VAL A 26 -16.68 -7.67 3.34
CA VAL A 26 -16.84 -8.80 2.41
C VAL A 26 -17.90 -8.43 1.40
N GLU A 27 -17.50 -8.37 0.13
CA GLU A 27 -18.37 -8.17 -1.03
C GLU A 27 -18.52 -9.51 -1.78
N LYS A 28 -19.64 -9.73 -2.47
CA LYS A 28 -19.81 -10.86 -3.39
C LYS A 28 -19.32 -10.46 -4.76
N ASP A 29 -18.50 -11.30 -5.39
CA ASP A 29 -18.12 -11.03 -6.77
C ASP A 29 -19.24 -11.44 -7.74
N PRO A 30 -19.53 -10.63 -8.77
CA PRO A 30 -20.53 -10.98 -9.79
C PRO A 30 -20.24 -12.29 -10.54
N ARG A 31 -18.99 -12.74 -10.60
CA ARG A 31 -18.58 -14.01 -11.22
C ARG A 31 -18.53 -15.18 -10.23
N GLY A 32 -18.94 -14.96 -8.99
CA GLY A 32 -18.90 -15.94 -7.90
C GLY A 32 -17.67 -15.79 -6.99
N GLY A 33 -17.84 -16.23 -5.74
CA GLY A 33 -16.85 -16.14 -4.67
C GLY A 33 -16.96 -14.88 -3.81
N ASP A 34 -16.17 -14.86 -2.74
CA ASP A 34 -16.08 -13.74 -1.80
C ASP A 34 -14.91 -12.83 -2.14
N VAL A 35 -15.09 -11.52 -1.98
CA VAL A 35 -14.04 -10.51 -2.07
C VAL A 35 -13.91 -9.83 -0.71
N VAL A 36 -12.78 -10.05 -0.05
CA VAL A 36 -12.42 -9.40 1.20
C VAL A 36 -11.69 -8.11 0.88
N ILE A 37 -12.22 -6.99 1.35
CA ILE A 37 -11.63 -5.66 1.19
C ILE A 37 -11.14 -5.16 2.54
N VAL A 38 -9.84 -4.92 2.63
CA VAL A 38 -9.18 -4.48 3.85
C VAL A 38 -8.73 -3.04 3.69
N LEU A 39 -9.25 -2.14 4.53
CA LEU A 39 -8.75 -0.78 4.61
C LEU A 39 -7.35 -0.81 5.25
N VAL A 40 -6.38 -0.27 4.53
CA VAL A 40 -4.99 -0.28 4.97
C VAL A 40 -4.42 1.14 5.01
N ARG A 41 -3.46 1.36 5.90
CA ARG A 41 -2.70 2.60 5.96
C ARG A 41 -1.21 2.29 6.02
N PRO A 42 -0.37 2.92 5.15
CA PRO A 42 1.08 2.84 5.29
C PRO A 42 1.51 3.42 6.64
N TYR A 43 2.68 3.04 7.13
CA TYR A 43 3.26 3.73 8.27
C TYR A 43 3.49 5.22 7.97
N ALA A 44 3.46 6.05 9.02
CA ALA A 44 3.62 7.49 8.87
C ALA A 44 4.89 7.88 8.12
N ARG A 45 5.99 7.14 8.32
CA ARG A 45 7.30 7.33 7.67
C ARG A 45 7.34 7.05 6.16
N ASP A 46 6.31 6.40 5.63
CA ASP A 46 6.20 6.04 4.21
C ASP A 46 5.21 6.96 3.49
N MET A 47 4.29 7.62 4.22
CA MET A 47 3.26 8.48 3.64
C MET A 47 3.83 9.77 3.01
N ASP A 48 5.03 10.18 3.39
CA ASP A 48 5.73 11.37 2.90
C ASP A 48 6.88 11.05 1.94
N ARG A 49 7.02 9.80 1.48
CA ARG A 49 8.11 9.39 0.58
C ARG A 49 7.66 9.29 -0.86
N CYS A 50 8.48 9.76 -1.79
CA CYS A 50 8.24 9.62 -3.23
C CYS A 50 8.18 8.13 -3.62
N ALA A 51 7.15 7.71 -4.36
CA ALA A 51 7.05 6.33 -4.83
C ALA A 51 8.13 5.92 -5.85
N ARG A 52 8.89 6.88 -6.40
CA ARG A 52 9.92 6.64 -7.42
C ARG A 52 11.32 6.47 -6.84
N CYS A 53 11.77 7.43 -6.02
CA CYS A 53 13.11 7.38 -5.41
C CYS A 53 13.11 7.03 -3.91
N GLY A 54 11.97 7.06 -3.24
CA GLY A 54 11.87 6.79 -1.80
C GLY A 54 12.29 7.95 -0.89
N GLU A 55 12.77 9.07 -1.45
CA GLU A 55 13.15 10.25 -0.69
C GLU A 55 11.92 11.00 -0.15
N ARG A 56 12.13 11.77 0.93
CA ARG A 56 11.06 12.58 1.52
C ARG A 56 10.61 13.68 0.56
N GLY A 57 9.30 13.85 0.44
CA GLY A 57 8.66 14.95 -0.28
C GLY A 57 7.66 15.66 0.64
N ARG A 58 7.32 16.90 0.29
CA ARG A 58 6.31 17.66 1.04
C ARG A 58 4.92 17.08 0.75
N PRO A 59 4.04 16.86 1.74
CA PRO A 59 2.67 16.48 1.47
C PRO A 59 2.01 17.47 0.51
N TYR A 60 1.34 16.96 -0.53
CA TYR A 60 0.69 17.79 -1.54
C TYR A 60 -0.84 17.69 -1.39
N ASP A 61 -1.45 16.64 -1.92
CA ASP A 61 -2.88 16.35 -1.76
C ASP A 61 -3.10 14.83 -1.64
N ARG A 62 -4.37 14.40 -1.63
CA ARG A 62 -4.72 12.98 -1.64
C ARG A 62 -5.50 12.65 -2.90
N LEU A 63 -5.17 11.49 -3.49
CA LEU A 63 -5.98 10.91 -4.54
C LEU A 63 -7.22 10.23 -3.95
N GLY A 64 -8.20 9.98 -4.83
CA GLY A 64 -9.33 9.12 -4.51
C GLY A 64 -8.91 7.70 -4.09
N VAL A 65 -9.83 7.01 -3.43
CA VAL A 65 -9.65 5.63 -2.96
C VAL A 65 -9.29 4.71 -4.13
N ARG A 66 -8.27 3.88 -3.92
CA ARG A 66 -7.84 2.85 -4.87
C ARG A 66 -7.79 1.49 -4.19
N ARG A 67 -7.97 0.43 -4.98
CA ARG A 67 -7.91 -0.96 -4.54
C ARG A 67 -6.73 -1.66 -5.22
N TRP A 68 -5.97 -2.45 -4.46
CA TRP A 68 -4.84 -3.26 -4.94
C TRP A 68 -5.08 -4.74 -4.65
N ARG A 69 -4.72 -5.58 -5.61
CA ARG A 69 -4.78 -7.04 -5.45
C ARG A 69 -3.68 -7.51 -4.50
N HIS A 70 -4.03 -8.40 -3.58
CA HIS A 70 -3.08 -9.13 -2.74
C HIS A 70 -3.32 -10.64 -2.85
N LEU A 71 -2.51 -11.45 -2.17
CA LEU A 71 -2.67 -12.89 -2.04
C LEU A 71 -4.04 -13.23 -1.48
N ASP A 72 -4.67 -14.25 -2.07
CA ASP A 72 -5.99 -14.70 -1.66
C ASP A 72 -6.00 -15.31 -0.27
N ILE A 73 -7.14 -15.19 0.40
CA ILE A 73 -7.37 -15.74 1.73
C ILE A 73 -8.36 -16.88 1.60
N GLY A 74 -7.86 -18.11 1.68
CA GLY A 74 -8.67 -19.29 1.38
C GLY A 74 -9.21 -19.20 -0.05
N CYS A 75 -10.54 -19.33 -0.21
CA CYS A 75 -11.21 -19.21 -1.51
C CYS A 75 -11.65 -17.77 -1.83
N ALA A 76 -11.30 -16.79 -1.01
CA ALA A 76 -11.75 -15.41 -1.13
C ALA A 76 -10.65 -14.50 -1.69
N ARG A 77 -11.06 -13.58 -2.56
CA ARG A 77 -10.18 -12.59 -3.15
C ARG A 77 -9.83 -11.49 -2.17
N LEU A 78 -8.55 -11.23 -1.95
CA LEU A 78 -8.12 -10.11 -1.10
C LEU A 78 -7.82 -8.85 -1.92
N LEU A 79 -8.46 -7.75 -1.54
CA LEU A 79 -8.18 -6.40 -2.01
C LEU A 79 -7.78 -5.49 -0.85
N LEU A 80 -6.69 -4.74 -1.03
CA LEU A 80 -6.27 -3.69 -0.11
C LEU A 80 -6.82 -2.36 -0.59
N GLU A 81 -7.46 -1.59 0.28
CA GLU A 81 -8.06 -0.30 -0.05
C GLU A 81 -7.34 0.83 0.68
N HIS A 82 -6.98 1.89 -0.04
CA HIS A 82 -6.35 3.09 0.50
C HIS A 82 -6.48 4.28 -0.45
N ALA A 83 -6.59 5.49 0.10
CA ALA A 83 -6.51 6.75 -0.64
C ALA A 83 -5.08 7.30 -0.56
N PRO A 84 -4.25 7.10 -1.60
CA PRO A 84 -2.83 7.42 -1.51
C PRO A 84 -2.61 8.93 -1.54
N GLN A 85 -1.69 9.39 -0.68
CA GLN A 85 -1.19 10.76 -0.70
C GLN A 85 -0.31 10.99 -1.93
N ARG A 86 -0.28 12.22 -2.45
CA ARG A 86 0.80 12.70 -3.32
C ARG A 86 1.76 13.57 -2.52
N VAL A 87 3.01 13.53 -2.93
CA VAL A 87 4.10 14.33 -2.37
C VAL A 87 4.77 15.11 -3.47
N ASP A 88 5.21 16.32 -3.15
CA ASP A 88 6.08 17.11 -4.00
C ASP A 88 7.54 16.69 -3.72
N CYS A 89 8.09 15.89 -4.63
CA CYS A 89 9.45 15.38 -4.60
C CYS A 89 10.38 16.35 -5.33
N VAL A 90 11.50 16.71 -4.70
CA VAL A 90 12.48 17.64 -5.28
C VAL A 90 13.00 17.18 -6.65
N GLU A 91 13.14 15.87 -6.86
CA GLU A 91 13.67 15.30 -8.12
C GLU A 91 12.58 15.02 -9.16
N HIS A 92 11.37 14.64 -8.73
CA HIS A 92 10.34 14.06 -9.60
C HIS A 92 9.06 14.91 -9.69
N GLY A 93 9.00 16.05 -9.00
CA GLY A 93 7.80 16.86 -8.83
C GLY A 93 6.70 16.14 -8.05
N VAL A 94 5.44 16.46 -8.36
CA VAL A 94 4.28 15.87 -7.68
C VAL A 94 4.10 14.40 -8.08
N THR A 95 4.40 13.47 -7.17
CA THR A 95 4.23 12.02 -7.36
C THR A 95 3.32 11.42 -6.32
N VAL A 96 2.82 10.20 -6.56
CA VAL A 96 2.19 9.41 -5.49
C VAL A 96 3.22 9.07 -4.42
N ALA A 97 2.83 9.09 -3.16
CA ALA A 97 3.64 8.64 -2.04
C ALA A 97 3.86 7.12 -2.10
N MET A 98 4.84 6.63 -1.34
CA MET A 98 5.12 5.21 -1.22
C MET A 98 3.88 4.44 -0.76
N VAL A 99 3.51 3.43 -1.54
CA VAL A 99 2.46 2.47 -1.21
C VAL A 99 3.13 1.09 -1.18
N PRO A 100 3.49 0.57 0.01
CA PRO A 100 4.38 -0.59 0.14
C PRO A 100 3.88 -1.89 -0.53
N TRP A 101 2.57 -1.99 -0.77
CA TRP A 101 1.92 -3.13 -1.43
C TRP A 101 1.71 -2.97 -2.93
N ARG A 102 1.99 -1.78 -3.48
CA ARG A 102 1.68 -1.49 -4.89
C ARG A 102 2.58 -2.27 -5.85
N ASP A 103 3.83 -2.55 -5.47
CA ASP A 103 4.77 -3.35 -6.26
C ASP A 103 5.88 -3.91 -5.35
N ALA A 104 6.00 -5.24 -5.25
CA ALA A 104 7.16 -5.87 -4.60
C ALA A 104 8.50 -5.52 -5.30
N ARG A 105 8.43 -5.04 -6.56
CA ARG A 105 9.56 -4.70 -7.43
C ARG A 105 9.96 -3.21 -7.42
N ALA A 106 9.18 -2.33 -6.81
CA ALA A 106 9.53 -0.89 -6.73
C ALA A 106 10.58 -0.56 -5.65
N ARG A 107 11.15 -1.59 -4.98
CA ARG A 107 12.26 -1.42 -4.03
C ARG A 107 13.60 -1.26 -4.74
N THR A 108 13.69 -0.43 -5.78
CA THR A 108 15.01 -0.02 -6.27
C THR A 108 15.48 1.12 -5.39
N ARG A 109 16.13 0.75 -4.28
CA ARG A 109 17.06 1.64 -3.61
C ARG A 109 18.16 1.94 -4.63
N VAL A 110 18.08 3.05 -5.36
CA VAL A 110 19.30 3.62 -5.94
C VAL A 110 20.07 4.13 -4.74
N THR A 111 20.92 3.27 -4.17
CA THR A 111 22.05 3.78 -3.41
C THR A 111 22.86 4.60 -4.40
N SER A 112 22.81 5.91 -4.31
CA SER A 112 23.88 6.77 -4.83
C SER A 112 25.13 6.49 -3.98
N SER A 113 25.72 5.31 -4.18
CA SER A 113 27.10 5.07 -3.83
C SER A 113 27.95 5.83 -4.85
N GLY A 114 28.59 6.90 -4.42
CA GLY A 114 29.77 7.46 -5.07
C GLY A 114 29.58 8.81 -5.73
N ARG A 115 30.04 9.85 -5.04
CA ARG A 115 30.97 10.80 -5.66
C ARG A 115 31.94 11.33 -4.60
N SER A 116 33.01 10.58 -4.38
CA SER A 116 34.31 11.16 -4.07
C SER A 116 34.95 11.64 -5.38
N HIS A 117 35.88 12.60 -5.23
CA HIS A 117 36.82 13.22 -6.19
C HIS A 117 36.45 14.65 -6.62
N GLY A 118 37.29 15.58 -6.15
CA GLY A 118 37.36 16.98 -6.57
C GLY A 118 37.63 17.90 -5.40
#